data_AF-A0A3D5CGT5-F1
#
_entry.id   AF-A0A3D5CGT5-F1
#
_cell.length_a   1.000
_cell.length_b   1.000
_cell.length_c   1.000
_cell.angle_alpha   90.00
_cell.angle_beta   90.00
_cell.angle_gamma   90.00
#
_symmetry.space_group_name_H-M   'P 1'
#
loop_
_entity.id
_entity.type
_entity.pdbx_description
1 polymer ?
#
loop_
_entity_poly.entity_id
_entity_poly.type
_entity_poly.pdbx_seq_one_letter_code
_entity_poly.pdbx_strand_id
1 'polypeptide(L)' 'LHIDEVDAIVEHASPLPEVAEAPPTDADLGIAAHVAAHIPDGATLQIGAGRVPAAVAAALGDHRDLGIHSALFSS' A
#
# COMPACT_ATOMS: atom_id res chain seq x y z
N LEU A 1 -2.45 12.73 -19.69
CA LEU A 1 -1.62 13.05 -20.86
C LEU A 1 -2.50 12.90 -22.09
N HIS A 2 -2.72 13.98 -22.84
CA HIS A 2 -3.39 13.95 -24.14
C HIS A 2 -2.41 13.45 -25.22
N ILE A 3 -2.90 12.82 -26.28
CA ILE A 3 -2.02 12.25 -27.33
C ILE A 3 -1.19 13.31 -28.05
N ASP A 4 -1.72 14.53 -28.16
CA ASP A 4 -1.01 15.67 -28.76
C ASP A 4 0.22 16.11 -27.94
N GLU A 5 0.35 15.63 -26.69
CA GLU A 5 1.51 15.89 -25.81
C GLU A 5 2.60 14.79 -25.95
N VAL A 6 2.45 13.84 -26.89
CA VAL A 6 3.34 12.67 -27.05
C VAL A 6 4.10 12.76 -28.37
N ASP A 7 5.43 12.78 -28.33
CA ASP A 7 6.28 12.85 -29.53
C ASP A 7 6.32 11.53 -30.33
N ALA A 8 6.18 10.38 -29.65
CA ALA A 8 6.21 9.05 -30.27
C ALA A 8 5.52 7.99 -29.40
N ILE A 9 4.96 6.96 -30.04
CA ILE A 9 4.28 5.83 -29.38
C ILE A 9 4.88 4.52 -29.90
N VAL A 10 5.17 3.59 -28.98
CA VAL A 10 5.62 2.22 -29.30
C VAL A 10 4.75 1.23 -28.55
N GLU A 11 4.18 0.26 -29.25
CA GLU A 11 3.32 -0.76 -28.68
C GLU A 11 4.11 -2.04 -28.38
N HIS A 12 3.98 -2.55 -27.15
CA HIS A 12 4.55 -3.83 -26.75
C HIS A 12 3.64 -4.51 -25.73
N ALA A 13 3.29 -5.77 -25.98
CA ALA A 13 2.46 -6.55 -25.08
C ALA A 13 3.34 -7.46 -24.20
N SER A 14 3.42 -7.14 -22.91
CA SER A 14 4.06 -7.96 -21.89
C SER A 14 3.28 -7.86 -20.56
N PRO A 15 3.40 -8.85 -19.66
CA PRO A 15 2.90 -8.72 -18.30
C PRO A 15 3.53 -7.52 -17.57
N LEU A 16 2.79 -6.93 -16.64
CA LEU A 16 3.36 -5.95 -15.72
C LEU A 16 4.29 -6.67 -14.72
N PRO A 17 5.37 -6.03 -14.25
CA PRO A 17 6.19 -6.59 -13.19
C PRO A 17 5.40 -6.61 -11.87
N GLU A 18 5.37 -7.76 -11.22
CA GLU A 18 4.71 -7.96 -9.93
C GLU A 18 5.76 -8.09 -8.82
N VAL A 19 5.39 -7.62 -7.62
CA VAL A 19 6.19 -7.81 -6.40
C VAL A 19 5.54 -8.91 -5.58
N ALA A 20 6.27 -10.00 -5.33
CA ALA A 20 5.76 -11.10 -4.54
C ALA A 20 5.58 -10.67 -3.08
N GLU A 21 4.38 -10.93 -2.53
CA GLU A 21 4.14 -10.76 -1.11
C GLU A 21 4.61 -11.99 -0.34
N ALA A 22 5.34 -11.74 0.75
CA ALA A 22 5.70 -12.78 1.70
C ALA A 22 4.74 -12.70 2.90
N PRO A 23 4.33 -13.84 3.48
CA PRO A 23 3.50 -13.84 4.66
C PRO A 23 4.21 -13.13 5.82
N PRO A 24 3.46 -12.45 6.71
CA PRO A 24 4.04 -11.78 7.86
C PRO A 24 4.63 -12.81 8.84
N THR A 25 5.69 -12.43 9.54
CA THR A 25 6.19 -13.18 10.70
C THR A 25 5.56 -12.65 11.99
N ASP A 26 5.72 -13.38 13.08
CA ASP A 26 5.29 -12.94 14.42
C ASP A 26 5.83 -11.55 14.79
N ALA A 27 7.04 -11.22 14.35
CA ALA A 27 7.62 -9.90 14.56
C ALA A 27 6.87 -8.80 13.80
N ASP A 28 6.46 -9.04 12.55
CA ASP A 28 5.68 -8.06 11.79
C ASP A 28 4.31 -7.86 12.41
N LEU A 29 3.67 -8.95 12.85
CA LEU A 29 2.36 -8.90 13.50
C LEU A 29 2.44 -8.13 14.83
N GLY A 30 3.52 -8.31 15.60
CA GLY A 30 3.78 -7.54 16.81
C GLY A 30 3.96 -6.05 16.53
N ILE A 31 4.72 -5.69 15.49
CA ILE A 31 4.87 -4.30 15.05
C ILE A 31 3.53 -3.74 14.60
N ALA A 32 2.77 -4.49 13.79
CA ALA A 32 1.50 -4.06 13.25
C ALA A 32 0.46 -3.78 14.35
N ALA A 33 0.34 -4.68 15.33
CA ALA A 33 -0.55 -4.49 16.47
C ALA A 33 -0.19 -3.24 17.29
N HIS A 34 1.11 -3.00 17.51
CA HIS A 34 1.57 -1.82 18.22
C HIS A 34 1.25 -0.53 17.47
N VAL A 35 1.54 -0.49 16.16
CA VAL A 35 1.27 0.67 15.31
C VAL A 35 -0.24 0.93 15.18
N ALA A 36 -1.04 -0.11 14.94
CA ALA A 36 -2.49 0.01 14.77
C ALA A 36 -3.18 0.59 16.01
N ALA A 37 -2.71 0.24 17.22
CA ALA A 37 -3.25 0.79 18.47
C ALA A 37 -3.07 2.32 18.61
N HIS A 38 -2.22 2.94 17.79
CA HIS A 38 -1.97 4.38 17.78
C HIS A 38 -2.68 5.12 16.63
N ILE A 39 -3.38 4.39 15.74
CA ILE A 39 -4.08 4.98 14.61
C ILE A 39 -5.55 5.19 15.02
N PRO A 40 -6.06 6.43 15.01
CA PRO A 40 -7.48 6.67 15.25
C PRO A 40 -8.32 6.47 13.98
N ASP A 41 -9.62 6.26 14.15
CA ASP A 41 -10.60 6.47 13.08
C ASP A 41 -10.45 7.88 12.48
N GLY A 42 -10.64 8.01 11.18
CA GLY A 42 -10.47 9.29 10.47
C GLY A 42 -9.02 9.65 10.12
N ALA A 43 -8.03 8.83 10.48
CA ALA A 43 -6.62 9.11 10.16
C ALA A 43 -6.35 9.11 8.65
N THR A 44 -5.44 9.98 8.19
CA THR A 44 -4.90 9.93 6.81
C THR A 44 -3.59 9.16 6.82
N LEU A 45 -3.56 8.03 6.10
CA LEU A 45 -2.43 7.11 6.08
C LEU A 45 -1.45 7.42 4.95
N GLN A 46 -0.16 7.40 5.30
CA GLN A 46 0.95 7.22 4.38
C GLN A 46 1.56 5.83 4.68
N ILE A 47 1.56 4.94 3.70
CA ILE A 47 1.98 3.54 3.89
C ILE A 47 2.79 3.05 2.69
N GLY A 48 3.89 2.36 2.96
CA GLY A 48 4.77 1.80 1.93
C GLY A 48 4.39 0.36 1.53
N ALA A 49 5.22 -0.27 0.72
CA ALA A 49 5.11 -1.69 0.40
C ALA A 49 5.98 -2.55 1.33
N GLY A 50 5.63 -3.83 1.48
CA GLY A 50 6.39 -4.82 2.24
C GLY A 50 5.60 -5.41 3.42
N ARG A 51 6.21 -6.40 4.09
CA ARG A 51 5.56 -7.20 5.14
C ARG A 51 4.95 -6.40 6.29
N VAL A 52 5.71 -5.47 6.88
CA VAL A 52 5.22 -4.65 8.00
C VAL A 52 4.10 -3.70 7.56
N PRO A 53 4.26 -2.91 6.49
CA PRO A 53 3.15 -2.10 5.97
C PRO A 53 1.89 -2.91 5.65
N ALA A 54 2.03 -4.06 4.98
CA ALA A 54 0.89 -4.93 4.69
C ALA A 54 0.22 -5.46 5.97
N ALA A 55 1.01 -5.87 6.98
CA ALA A 55 0.49 -6.30 8.26
C ALA A 55 -0.22 -5.17 9.03
N VAL A 56 0.31 -3.94 8.99
CA VAL A 56 -0.36 -2.76 9.56
C VAL A 56 -1.68 -2.52 8.84
N ALA A 57 -1.71 -2.50 7.51
CA ALA A 57 -2.94 -2.31 6.75
C ALA A 57 -4.00 -3.37 7.10
N ALA A 58 -3.58 -4.64 7.20
CA ALA A 58 -4.46 -5.74 7.61
C ALA A 58 -5.00 -5.57 9.04
N ALA A 59 -4.18 -5.08 9.97
CA ALA A 59 -4.58 -4.83 11.36
C ALA A 59 -5.56 -3.65 11.52
N LEU A 60 -5.69 -2.80 10.50
CA LEU A 60 -6.62 -1.66 10.51
C LEU A 60 -8.03 -2.02 10.01
N GLY A 61 -8.34 -3.30 9.77
CA GLY A 61 -9.62 -3.74 9.17
C GLY A 61 -10.90 -3.28 9.87
N ASP A 62 -10.84 -2.95 11.16
CA ASP A 62 -11.99 -2.45 11.95
C ASP A 62 -12.07 -0.91 12.05
N HIS A 63 -11.08 -0.17 11.53
CA HIS A 63 -11.06 1.29 11.57
C HIS A 63 -12.04 1.88 10.55
N ARG A 64 -12.54 3.09 10.85
CA ARG A 64 -13.52 3.80 10.03
C ARG A 64 -12.97 5.13 9.54
N ASP A 65 -13.49 5.56 8.38
CA ASP A 65 -13.23 6.86 7.79
C ASP A 65 -11.74 7.16 7.54
N LEU A 66 -10.92 6.12 7.34
CA LEU A 66 -9.50 6.28 7.00
C LEU A 66 -9.34 6.96 5.62
N GLY A 67 -8.46 7.96 5.57
CA GLY A 67 -8.00 8.58 4.33
C GLY A 67 -6.67 7.98 3.87
N ILE A 68 -6.35 8.12 2.58
CA ILE A 68 -5.05 7.74 2.03
C ILE A 68 -4.40 8.96 1.39
N HIS A 69 -3.19 9.29 1.83
CA HIS A 69 -2.30 10.25 1.16
C HIS A 69 -0.90 9.64 1.16
N SER A 70 -0.58 8.90 0.10
CA SER A 70 0.64 8.10 0.01
C SER A 70 1.37 8.31 -1.32
N ALA A 71 2.69 8.15 -1.29
CA ALA A 71 3.52 8.13 -2.49
C ALA A 71 3.42 6.80 -3.25
N LEU A 72 3.05 5.72 -2.55
CA LEU A 72 2.92 4.36 -3.07
C LEU A 72 1.71 3.69 -2.43
N PHE A 73 1.02 2.83 -3.17
CA PHE A 73 -0.07 1.99 -2.67
C PHE A 73 0.06 0.58 -3.23
N SER A 74 -0.20 -0.43 -2.41
CA SER A 74 -0.28 -1.84 -2.79
C SER A 74 -1.53 -2.47 -2.17
N SER A 75 -2.12 -3.43 -2.87
CA SER A 75 -3.36 -4.13 -2.51
C SER A 75 -3.09 -5.48 -1.87
#